data_AF-A0A6M4A737-F1
#
_entry.id   AF-A0A6M4A737-F1
#
_cell.length_a   1.000
_cell.length_b   1.000
_cell.length_c   1.000
_cell.angle_alpha   90.00
_cell.angle_beta   90.00
_cell.angle_gamma   90.00
#
_symmetry.space_group_name_H-M   'P 1'
#
loop_
_entity.id
_entity.type
_entity.pdbx_description
1 polymer ?
#
loop_
_entity_poly.entity_id
_entity_poly.type
_entity_poly.pdbx_seq_one_letter_code
_entity_poly.pdbx_strand_id
1 'polypeptide(L)'
;MNTIKEETRNFWEYRQVTFKFQLSDISLFKVNLALQIRDISLTEHLAAVEDLIPPSETCRSDSQGYAIRSLPVKKLFPTITKKNNFYCYVQKQYQHCYIDMQLSFDEYKQKFSSKSRSTMNRKLNKFEEYCEKKNSWRVYKSAEEMLVFHRLARQVSNAFFTAGEMTYQEKLLDAGIPDSPRFVKEMTALAADQQVRGYILFNDTVSVLICIAPS
;
A
#
# COMPACT_ATOMS: atom_id res chain seq x y z
N MET A 1 -33.29 2.53 17.56
CA MET A 1 -32.28 2.36 18.62
C MET A 1 -31.38 1.21 18.16
N ASN A 2 -30.48 1.53 17.24
CA ASN A 2 -29.76 0.51 16.46
C ASN A 2 -28.44 0.18 17.15
N THR A 3 -28.42 -1.01 17.73
CA THR A 3 -27.22 -1.71 18.20
C THR A 3 -26.33 -2.01 17.01
N ILE A 4 -25.43 -1.07 16.69
CA ILE A 4 -24.27 -1.34 15.85
C ILE A 4 -23.36 -2.23 16.70
N LYS A 5 -23.34 -3.52 16.37
CA LYS A 5 -22.37 -4.47 16.90
C LYS A 5 -20.98 -3.94 16.58
N GLU A 6 -20.27 -3.51 17.63
CA GLU A 6 -18.82 -3.39 17.66
C GLU A 6 -18.21 -4.78 17.41
N GLU A 7 -18.12 -5.19 16.15
CA GLU A 7 -17.15 -6.20 15.74
C GLU A 7 -15.82 -5.52 15.42
N THR A 8 -15.19 -4.93 16.44
CA THR A 8 -13.75 -4.67 16.44
C THR A 8 -13.04 -6.03 16.55
N ARG A 9 -12.95 -6.75 15.41
CA ARG A 9 -12.03 -7.89 15.28
C ARG A 9 -10.65 -7.41 15.74
N ASN A 10 -10.04 -8.08 16.72
CA ASN A 10 -8.73 -7.72 17.25
C ASN A 10 -7.63 -7.85 16.17
N PHE A 11 -7.22 -6.73 15.56
CA PHE A 11 -6.23 -6.64 14.47
C PHE A 11 -4.78 -6.43 14.95
N TRP A 12 -4.49 -6.69 16.22
CA TRP A 12 -3.18 -6.45 16.80
C TRP A 12 -2.28 -7.67 16.63
N GLU A 13 -1.24 -7.56 15.78
CA GLU A 13 -0.16 -8.53 15.70
C GLU A 13 0.89 -8.27 16.78
N TYR A 14 1.53 -9.31 17.30
CA TYR A 14 2.63 -9.15 18.26
C TYR A 14 3.96 -9.57 17.60
N ARG A 15 4.92 -8.65 17.54
CA ARG A 15 6.27 -8.95 17.05
C ARG A 15 7.34 -8.01 17.62
N GLN A 16 8.58 -8.47 17.53
CA GLN A 16 9.76 -7.64 17.79
C GLN A 16 9.95 -6.63 16.64
N VAL A 17 10.02 -5.35 16.99
CA VAL A 17 10.26 -4.25 16.06
C VAL A 17 11.65 -3.68 16.30
N THR A 18 12.49 -3.70 15.26
CA THR A 18 13.84 -3.16 15.32
C THR A 18 13.87 -1.69 14.90
N PHE A 19 14.27 -0.82 15.83
CA PHE A 19 14.58 0.57 15.57
C PHE A 19 16.08 0.70 15.29
N LYS A 20 16.44 1.18 14.10
CA LYS A 20 17.83 1.42 13.70
C LYS A 20 18.16 2.90 13.91
N PHE A 21 19.24 3.17 14.65
CA PHE A 21 19.77 4.51 14.82
C PHE A 21 20.95 4.67 13.87
N GLN A 22 20.76 5.48 12.82
CA GLN A 22 21.69 5.59 11.71
C GLN A 22 22.18 7.03 11.54
N LEU A 23 23.45 7.18 11.16
CA LEU A 23 24.05 8.41 10.67
C LEU A 23 24.42 8.17 9.20
N SER A 24 23.63 8.73 8.28
CA SER A 24 23.70 8.36 6.86
C SER A 24 23.59 6.83 6.72
N ASP A 25 24.55 6.17 6.11
CA ASP A 25 24.51 4.72 5.86
C ASP A 25 25.07 3.89 7.04
N ILE A 26 25.65 4.54 8.04
CA ILE A 26 26.25 3.86 9.20
C ILE A 26 25.20 3.65 10.28
N SER A 27 24.92 2.39 10.62
CA SER A 27 24.08 2.04 11.78
C SER A 27 24.92 2.10 13.06
N LEU A 28 24.61 3.04 13.95
CA LEU A 28 25.30 3.19 15.24
C LEU A 28 24.89 2.07 16.20
N PHE A 29 23.58 1.87 16.38
CA PHE A 29 23.03 0.79 17.19
C PHE A 29 21.59 0.47 16.80
N LYS A 30 21.06 -0.63 17.36
CA LYS A 30 19.69 -1.11 17.15
C LYS A 30 19.03 -1.37 18.48
N VAL A 31 17.76 -1.01 18.60
CA VAL A 31 16.91 -1.34 19.75
C VAL A 31 15.77 -2.21 19.26
N ASN A 32 15.53 -3.33 19.92
CA ASN A 32 14.38 -4.20 19.63
C ASN A 32 13.34 -3.98 20.72
N LEU A 33 12.11 -3.66 20.31
CA LEU A 33 10.98 -3.52 21.22
C LEU A 33 9.88 -4.53 20.86
N ALA A 34 9.34 -5.18 21.87
CA ALA A 34 8.18 -6.06 21.74
C ALA A 34 6.90 -5.22 21.62
N LEU A 35 6.32 -5.08 20.42
CA LEU A 35 5.19 -4.18 20.20
C LEU A 35 3.95 -4.92 19.70
N GLN A 36 2.78 -4.42 20.10
CA GLN A 36 1.50 -4.72 19.46
C GLN A 36 1.32 -3.83 18.24
N ILE A 37 1.09 -4.42 17.07
CA ILE A 37 1.11 -3.72 15.80
C ILE A 37 -0.24 -3.80 15.11
N ARG A 38 -0.72 -2.64 14.66
CA ARG A 38 -1.90 -2.52 13.81
C ARG A 38 -1.51 -1.86 12.49
N ASP A 39 -1.72 -2.59 11.41
CA ASP A 39 -1.59 -2.07 10.06
C ASP A 39 -2.98 -1.64 9.59
N ILE A 40 -3.22 -0.32 9.49
CA ILE A 40 -4.50 0.22 9.00
C ILE A 40 -4.52 0.04 7.47
N SER A 41 -5.55 -0.64 6.98
CA SER A 41 -5.75 -0.82 5.54
C SER A 41 -6.21 0.49 4.90
N LEU A 42 -5.86 0.72 3.64
CA LEU A 42 -6.42 1.83 2.85
C LEU A 42 -7.93 1.72 2.65
N THR A 43 -8.48 0.50 2.75
CA THR A 43 -9.94 0.26 2.71
C THR A 43 -10.63 0.54 4.04
N GLU A 44 -9.87 0.66 5.13
CA GLU A 44 -10.40 1.01 6.43
C GLU A 44 -10.66 2.52 6.46
N HIS A 45 -11.92 2.92 6.33
CA HIS A 45 -12.33 4.32 6.26
C HIS A 45 -12.29 4.97 7.66
N LEU A 46 -11.07 5.16 8.18
CA LEU A 46 -10.86 5.83 9.45
C LEU A 46 -10.82 7.35 9.26
N ALA A 47 -11.55 8.06 10.13
CA ALA A 47 -11.44 9.50 10.20
C ALA A 47 -10.00 9.89 10.61
N ALA A 48 -9.45 10.91 9.95
CA ALA A 48 -8.13 11.42 10.29
C ALA A 48 -8.10 11.96 11.71
N VAL A 49 -7.09 11.54 12.48
CA VAL A 49 -6.95 11.91 13.89
C VAL A 49 -6.33 13.29 14.06
N GLU A 50 -6.79 14.02 15.08
CA GLU A 50 -6.27 15.34 15.46
C GLU A 50 -5.13 15.26 16.48
N ASP A 51 -5.05 14.15 17.22
CA ASP A 51 -4.02 13.89 18.21
C ASP A 51 -3.62 12.42 18.22
N LEU A 52 -2.38 12.15 18.65
CA LEU A 52 -1.86 10.79 18.78
C LEU A 52 -2.16 10.29 20.19
N ILE A 53 -3.30 9.62 20.32
CA ILE A 53 -3.76 9.05 21.59
C ILE A 53 -3.33 7.58 21.65
N PRO A 54 -2.72 7.11 22.76
CA PRO A 54 -2.44 5.70 22.95
C PRO A 54 -3.71 4.85 22.82
N PRO A 55 -3.64 3.65 22.22
CA PRO A 55 -4.77 2.72 22.16
C PRO A 55 -5.37 2.43 23.55
N SER A 56 -6.68 2.23 23.61
CA SER A 56 -7.39 1.90 24.86
C SER A 56 -7.31 0.41 25.19
N GLU A 57 -6.99 -0.44 24.21
CA GLU A 57 -6.80 -1.87 24.38
C GLU A 57 -5.67 -2.14 25.37
N THR A 58 -5.84 -3.11 26.27
CA THR A 58 -4.84 -3.40 27.29
C THR A 58 -3.52 -3.86 26.66
N CYS A 59 -2.42 -3.23 27.08
CA CYS A 59 -1.09 -3.63 26.66
C CYS A 59 -0.81 -5.01 27.26
N ARG A 60 -0.40 -5.96 26.42
CA ARG A 60 0.04 -7.27 26.89
C ARG A 60 1.20 -7.09 27.87
N SER A 61 1.30 -7.96 28.86
CA SER A 61 2.35 -7.91 29.88
C SER A 61 3.77 -8.09 29.31
N ASP A 62 3.89 -8.76 28.16
CA ASP A 62 5.14 -8.95 27.42
C ASP A 62 5.38 -7.88 26.35
N SER A 63 4.46 -6.93 26.17
CA SER A 63 4.59 -5.84 25.21
C SER A 63 5.01 -4.54 25.89
N GLN A 64 5.89 -3.82 25.20
CA GLN A 64 6.42 -2.53 25.61
C GLN A 64 5.63 -1.35 25.03
N GLY A 65 4.56 -1.62 24.26
CA GLY A 65 3.68 -0.59 23.69
C GLY A 65 3.11 -0.97 22.32
N TYR A 66 2.72 0.04 21.56
CA TYR A 66 1.99 -0.13 20.29
C TYR A 66 2.73 0.49 19.11
N ALA A 67 2.55 -0.07 17.92
CA ALA A 67 2.92 0.55 16.66
C ALA A 67 1.72 0.54 15.71
N ILE A 68 1.32 1.72 15.24
CA ILE A 68 0.23 1.85 14.27
C ILE A 68 0.81 2.33 12.95
N ARG A 69 0.54 1.62 11.86
CA ARG A 69 0.96 2.00 10.51
C ARG A 69 -0.22 2.52 9.72
N SER A 70 0.07 3.45 8.80
CA SER A 70 -0.92 4.07 7.90
C SER A 70 -2.05 4.80 8.62
N LEU A 71 -1.82 5.30 9.84
CA LEU A 71 -2.80 6.10 10.57
C LEU A 71 -3.08 7.43 9.84
N PRO A 72 -4.32 7.72 9.43
CA PRO A 72 -4.65 9.01 8.83
C PRO A 72 -4.57 10.13 9.87
N VAL A 73 -3.84 11.20 9.56
CA VAL A 73 -3.62 12.34 10.47
C VAL A 73 -4.04 13.65 9.82
N LYS A 74 -4.67 14.56 10.59
CA LYS A 74 -5.09 15.88 10.06
C LYS A 74 -3.96 16.89 9.95
N LYS A 75 -2.84 16.66 10.64
CA LYS A 75 -1.67 17.55 10.69
C LYS A 75 -0.40 16.75 10.84
N LEU A 76 0.73 17.40 10.57
CA LEU A 76 2.04 16.84 10.86
C LEU A 76 2.30 16.87 12.37
N PHE A 77 2.71 15.73 12.91
CA PHE A 77 3.13 15.59 14.29
C PHE A 77 4.66 15.71 14.42
N PRO A 78 5.17 16.22 15.56
CA PRO A 78 6.60 16.14 15.87
C PRO A 78 7.09 14.69 15.95
N THR A 79 8.37 14.48 15.65
CA THR A 79 8.98 13.14 15.62
C THR A 79 8.85 12.40 16.96
N ILE A 80 9.02 13.09 18.09
CA ILE A 80 8.83 12.51 19.42
C ILE A 80 7.97 13.46 20.24
N THR A 81 6.93 12.91 20.86
CA THR A 81 6.11 13.62 21.85
C THR A 81 5.86 12.72 23.05
N LYS A 82 5.52 13.31 24.20
CA LYS A 82 5.06 12.57 25.37
C LYS A 82 3.55 12.76 25.51
N LYS A 83 2.81 11.66 25.63
CA LYS A 83 1.36 11.64 25.82
C LYS A 83 1.03 10.64 26.92
N ASN A 84 0.48 11.14 28.02
CA ASN A 84 0.25 10.36 29.24
C ASN A 84 1.54 9.63 29.67
N ASN A 85 1.47 8.31 29.84
CA ASN A 85 2.61 7.46 30.21
C ASN A 85 3.37 6.89 28.99
N PHE A 86 3.08 7.37 27.78
CA PHE A 86 3.70 6.88 26.54
C PHE A 86 4.57 7.96 25.87
N TYR A 87 5.62 7.48 25.22
CA TYR A 87 6.36 8.25 24.22
C TYR A 87 5.79 7.90 22.84
N CYS A 88 5.26 8.90 22.13
CA CYS A 88 4.77 8.75 20.78
C CYS A 88 5.90 9.11 19.81
N TYR A 89 6.40 8.10 19.10
CA TYR A 89 7.44 8.26 18.08
C TYR A 89 6.84 8.13 16.69
N VAL A 90 7.02 9.17 15.87
CA VAL A 90 6.52 9.23 14.49
C VAL A 90 7.68 9.14 13.52
N GLN A 91 7.90 7.95 12.96
CA GLN A 91 9.03 7.68 12.09
C GLN A 91 8.91 8.36 10.71
N LYS A 92 7.74 8.27 10.08
CA LYS A 92 7.44 8.84 8.76
C LYS A 92 6.01 9.33 8.70
N GLN A 93 5.80 10.49 8.08
CA GLN A 93 4.50 11.05 7.73
C GLN A 93 4.60 11.57 6.31
N TYR A 94 3.69 11.12 5.46
CA TYR A 94 3.66 11.50 4.05
C TYR A 94 2.22 11.48 3.56
N GLN A 95 1.95 12.27 2.52
CA GLN A 95 0.62 12.31 1.91
C GLN A 95 0.41 11.03 1.10
N HIS A 96 -0.64 10.28 1.43
CA HIS A 96 -1.08 9.15 0.62
C HIS A 96 -1.96 9.71 -0.51
N CYS A 97 -1.54 9.51 -1.76
CA CYS A 97 -2.36 9.83 -2.92
C CYS A 97 -3.12 8.57 -3.35
N TYR A 98 -4.44 8.62 -3.32
CA TYR A 98 -5.29 7.57 -3.85
C TYR A 98 -6.09 8.08 -5.06
N ILE A 99 -6.50 7.15 -5.91
CA ILE A 99 -7.39 7.42 -7.04
C ILE A 99 -8.76 6.91 -6.63
N ASP A 100 -9.75 7.79 -6.71
CA ASP A 100 -11.15 7.40 -6.57
C ASP A 100 -11.59 6.65 -7.83
N MET A 101 -11.78 5.34 -7.67
CA MET A 101 -12.14 4.43 -8.76
C MET A 101 -13.66 4.39 -9.04
N GLN A 102 -14.47 5.16 -8.30
CA GLN A 102 -15.91 5.33 -8.57
C GLN A 102 -16.16 6.29 -9.75
N LEU A 103 -15.20 7.17 -10.04
CA LEU A 103 -15.28 8.12 -11.15
C LEU A 103 -15.02 7.44 -12.48
N SER A 104 -15.72 7.90 -13.51
CA SER A 104 -15.33 7.56 -14.88
C SER A 104 -13.95 8.14 -15.21
N PHE A 105 -13.29 7.54 -16.19
CA PHE A 105 -11.99 8.02 -16.66
C PHE A 105 -12.04 9.48 -17.12
N ASP A 106 -13.12 9.88 -17.79
CA ASP A 106 -13.29 11.25 -18.27
C ASP A 106 -13.47 12.25 -17.13
N GLU A 107 -14.27 11.91 -16.11
CA GLU A 107 -14.42 12.72 -14.90
C GLU A 107 -13.10 12.86 -14.14
N TYR A 108 -12.35 11.76 -14.01
CA TYR A 108 -11.03 11.78 -13.37
C TYR A 108 -10.06 12.68 -14.14
N LYS A 109 -10.05 12.58 -15.47
CA LYS A 109 -9.18 13.36 -16.36
C LYS A 109 -9.45 14.87 -16.29
N GLN A 110 -10.70 15.28 -16.07
CA GLN A 110 -11.05 16.70 -15.93
C GLN A 110 -10.41 17.37 -14.69
N LYS A 111 -10.00 16.60 -13.67
CA LYS A 111 -9.28 17.12 -12.50
C LYS A 111 -7.87 17.62 -12.81
N PHE A 112 -7.34 17.30 -13.99
CA PHE A 112 -5.99 17.69 -14.40
C PHE A 112 -5.97 18.96 -15.25
N SER A 113 -4.88 19.74 -15.12
CA SER A 113 -4.65 20.91 -15.98
C SER A 113 -4.62 20.53 -17.47
N SER A 114 -4.90 21.49 -18.36
CA SER A 114 -4.91 21.25 -19.82
C SER A 114 -3.59 20.66 -20.34
N LYS A 115 -2.45 21.06 -19.76
CA LYS A 115 -1.13 20.52 -20.10
C LYS A 115 -0.97 19.05 -19.69
N SER A 116 -1.41 18.69 -18.48
CA SER A 116 -1.39 17.32 -17.98
C SER A 116 -2.32 16.40 -18.79
N ARG A 117 -3.53 16.88 -19.12
CA ARG A 117 -4.48 16.16 -19.99
C ARG A 117 -3.90 15.87 -21.38
N SER A 118 -3.26 16.86 -22.00
CA SER A 118 -2.60 16.67 -23.32
C SER A 118 -1.47 15.64 -23.28
N THR A 119 -0.63 15.68 -22.24
CA THR A 119 0.46 14.71 -22.06
C THR A 119 -0.07 13.29 -21.84
N MET A 120 -1.16 13.16 -21.05
CA MET A 120 -1.84 11.88 -20.81
C MET A 120 -2.42 11.31 -22.10
N ASN A 121 -3.14 12.12 -22.89
CA ASN A 121 -3.69 11.70 -24.19
C ASN A 121 -2.62 11.21 -25.14
N ARG A 122 -1.51 11.96 -25.26
CA ARG A 122 -0.40 11.54 -26.13
C ARG A 122 0.17 10.18 -25.71
N LYS A 123 0.27 9.92 -24.40
CA LYS A 123 0.73 8.62 -23.88
C LYS A 123 -0.27 7.50 -24.16
N LEU A 124 -1.57 7.78 -24.02
CA LEU A 124 -2.62 6.81 -24.33
C LEU A 124 -2.65 6.45 -25.81
N ASN A 125 -2.64 7.42 -26.72
CA ASN A 125 -2.65 7.12 -28.16
C ASN A 125 -1.42 6.30 -28.57
N LYS A 126 -0.23 6.67 -28.10
CA LYS A 126 1.00 5.90 -28.35
C LYS A 126 0.90 4.48 -27.78
N PHE A 127 0.21 4.34 -26.65
CA PHE A 127 0.01 3.06 -26.00
C PHE A 127 -1.01 2.19 -26.76
N GLU A 128 -2.13 2.74 -27.19
CA GLU A 128 -3.14 2.08 -28.02
C GLU A 128 -2.54 1.58 -29.33
N GLU A 129 -1.76 2.41 -30.02
CA GLU A 129 -1.02 2.02 -31.24
C GLU A 129 -0.06 0.83 -31.02
N TYR A 130 0.49 0.70 -29.81
CA TYR A 130 1.33 -0.44 -29.43
C TYR A 130 0.48 -1.67 -29.07
N CYS A 131 -0.66 -1.47 -28.41
CA CYS A 131 -1.59 -2.53 -28.00
C CYS A 131 -2.23 -3.26 -29.18
N GLU A 132 -2.76 -2.50 -30.14
CA GLU A 132 -3.47 -3.05 -31.31
C GLU A 132 -2.59 -4.00 -32.12
N LYS A 133 -1.26 -3.84 -32.02
CA LYS A 133 -0.28 -4.68 -32.72
C LYS A 133 0.12 -5.94 -31.95
N LYS A 134 -0.09 -6.02 -30.62
CA LYS A 134 0.54 -7.04 -29.76
C LYS A 134 -0.27 -7.60 -28.57
N ASN A 135 -1.52 -7.18 -28.35
CA ASN A 135 -2.32 -7.60 -27.18
C ASN A 135 -1.56 -7.37 -25.84
N SER A 136 -1.05 -6.15 -25.68
CA SER A 136 0.00 -5.80 -24.74
C SER A 136 -0.47 -5.54 -23.30
N TRP A 137 -1.73 -5.73 -22.93
CA TRP A 137 -2.15 -5.60 -21.53
C TRP A 137 -3.30 -6.53 -21.17
N ARG A 138 -3.42 -6.87 -19.89
CA ARG A 138 -4.46 -7.74 -19.34
C ARG A 138 -4.96 -7.24 -18.00
N VAL A 139 -6.25 -7.49 -17.74
CA VAL A 139 -6.90 -7.25 -16.44
C VAL A 139 -7.29 -8.58 -15.82
N TYR A 140 -7.10 -8.69 -14.52
CA TYR A 140 -7.45 -9.83 -13.69
C TYR A 140 -8.41 -9.36 -12.61
N LYS A 141 -9.58 -10.00 -12.49
CA LYS A 141 -10.69 -9.55 -11.63
C LYS A 141 -11.22 -10.67 -10.73
N SER A 142 -11.29 -11.91 -11.22
CA SER A 142 -11.75 -13.05 -10.41
C SER A 142 -10.69 -13.54 -9.43
N ALA A 143 -11.09 -14.33 -8.44
CA ALA A 143 -10.15 -14.94 -7.50
C ALA A 143 -9.11 -15.83 -8.22
N GLU A 144 -9.54 -16.63 -9.21
CA GLU A 144 -8.67 -17.49 -10.02
C GLU A 144 -7.74 -16.66 -10.91
N GLU A 145 -8.27 -15.62 -11.56
CA GLU A 145 -7.48 -14.68 -12.36
C GLU A 145 -6.42 -13.97 -11.50
N MET A 146 -6.77 -13.60 -10.27
CA MET A 146 -5.87 -12.91 -9.35
C MET A 146 -4.71 -13.83 -8.85
N LEU A 147 -4.91 -15.15 -8.78
CA LEU A 147 -3.82 -16.10 -8.57
C LEU A 147 -2.87 -16.14 -9.78
N VAL A 148 -3.41 -16.11 -11.00
CA VAL A 148 -2.59 -16.04 -12.23
C VAL A 148 -1.80 -14.73 -12.27
N PHE A 149 -2.46 -13.61 -11.96
CA PHE A 149 -1.85 -12.30 -11.82
C PHE A 149 -0.70 -12.33 -10.82
N HIS A 150 -0.90 -12.84 -9.61
CA HIS A 150 0.12 -12.90 -8.55
C HIS A 150 1.37 -13.61 -9.04
N ARG A 151 1.21 -14.80 -9.64
CA ARG A 151 2.33 -15.57 -10.21
C ARG A 151 3.07 -14.79 -11.30
N LEU A 152 2.37 -14.19 -12.26
CA LEU A 152 2.98 -13.42 -13.34
C LEU A 152 3.69 -12.16 -12.81
N ALA A 153 3.06 -11.45 -11.87
CA ALA A 153 3.63 -10.29 -11.22
C ALA A 153 4.93 -10.61 -10.47
N ARG A 154 4.96 -11.75 -9.78
CA ARG A 154 6.16 -12.26 -9.09
C ARG A 154 7.25 -12.65 -10.08
N GLN A 155 6.91 -13.30 -11.19
CA GLN A 155 7.88 -13.61 -12.25
C GLN A 155 8.51 -12.34 -12.82
N VAL A 156 7.72 -11.29 -13.06
CA VAL A 156 8.23 -9.98 -13.50
C VAL A 156 9.15 -9.39 -12.44
N SER A 157 8.74 -9.39 -11.16
CA SER A 157 9.56 -8.90 -10.05
C SER A 157 10.88 -9.66 -9.87
N ASN A 158 10.88 -10.97 -10.11
CA ASN A 158 12.04 -11.84 -9.93
C ASN A 158 12.97 -11.83 -11.16
N ALA A 159 12.42 -11.80 -12.37
CA ALA A 159 13.18 -11.72 -13.62
C ALA A 159 13.94 -10.39 -13.72
N PHE A 160 13.33 -9.29 -13.27
CA PHE A 160 13.99 -7.99 -13.14
C PHE A 160 15.12 -7.99 -12.09
N PHE A 161 15.05 -8.88 -11.09
CA PHE A 161 16.10 -9.03 -10.07
C PHE A 161 17.28 -9.89 -10.57
N THR A 162 17.07 -10.75 -11.57
CA THR A 162 18.10 -11.66 -12.11
C THR A 162 18.78 -11.16 -13.38
N ALA A 163 18.14 -10.29 -14.18
CA ALA A 163 18.76 -9.63 -15.32
C ALA A 163 19.56 -8.40 -14.85
N GLY A 164 20.83 -8.62 -14.48
CA GLY A 164 21.75 -7.65 -13.90
C GLY A 164 22.24 -6.51 -14.82
N GLU A 165 21.35 -5.92 -15.62
CA GLU A 165 21.66 -4.72 -16.41
C GLU A 165 20.79 -3.55 -15.92
N MET A 166 21.43 -2.65 -15.18
CA MET A 166 20.92 -1.36 -14.71
C MET A 166 20.27 -0.57 -15.84
N THR A 167 18.96 -0.76 -16.03
CA THR A 167 18.09 0.06 -16.87
C THR A 167 17.09 0.81 -15.99
N TYR A 168 17.65 1.75 -15.22
CA TYR A 168 17.24 3.17 -15.11
C TYR A 168 15.80 3.58 -14.71
N GLN A 169 14.86 2.66 -14.50
CA GLN A 169 13.78 2.89 -13.51
C GLN A 169 14.13 2.28 -12.15
N GLU A 170 15.43 2.30 -11.82
CA GLU A 170 16.04 1.81 -10.60
C GLU A 170 15.24 2.27 -9.35
N LYS A 171 14.78 1.31 -8.53
CA LYS A 171 14.21 1.51 -7.18
C LYS A 171 12.86 2.24 -7.06
N LEU A 172 12.16 2.56 -8.15
CA LEU A 172 11.11 3.60 -8.09
C LEU A 172 9.80 3.23 -7.37
N LEU A 173 9.58 1.96 -7.04
CA LEU A 173 8.51 1.51 -6.15
C LEU A 173 9.09 0.42 -5.27
N ASP A 174 9.40 0.73 -4.02
CA ASP A 174 9.83 -0.19 -2.94
C ASP A 174 8.70 -1.19 -2.55
N ALA A 175 7.95 -1.68 -3.54
CA ALA A 175 6.62 -2.27 -3.47
C ALA A 175 6.46 -3.41 -4.49
N GLY A 176 7.36 -4.40 -4.46
CA GLY A 176 7.10 -5.68 -5.12
C GLY A 176 5.84 -6.34 -4.51
N ILE A 177 5.06 -7.06 -5.32
CA ILE A 177 3.88 -7.78 -4.82
C ILE A 177 4.32 -8.78 -3.73
N PRO A 178 3.75 -8.72 -2.51
CA PRO A 178 4.14 -9.60 -1.42
C PRO A 178 3.90 -11.09 -1.73
N ASP A 179 4.79 -11.94 -1.24
CA ASP A 179 4.72 -13.40 -1.38
C ASP A 179 4.12 -14.09 -0.15
N SER A 180 3.51 -13.33 0.76
CA SER A 180 3.00 -13.89 2.00
C SER A 180 1.68 -14.64 1.74
N PRO A 181 1.45 -15.82 2.35
CA PRO A 181 0.17 -16.52 2.26
C PRO A 181 -1.01 -15.65 2.70
N ARG A 182 -0.76 -14.74 3.65
CA ARG A 182 -1.74 -13.75 4.11
C ARG A 182 -2.16 -12.81 2.98
N PHE A 183 -1.21 -12.25 2.23
CA PHE A 183 -1.51 -11.34 1.12
C PHE A 183 -2.31 -12.05 0.03
N VAL A 184 -1.93 -13.28 -0.34
CA VAL A 184 -2.68 -14.06 -1.34
C VAL A 184 -4.11 -14.31 -0.87
N LYS A 185 -4.30 -14.71 0.39
CA LYS A 185 -5.64 -14.91 0.97
C LYS A 185 -6.49 -13.65 0.94
N GLU A 186 -5.95 -12.52 1.41
CA GLU A 186 -6.64 -11.22 1.40
C GLU A 186 -7.00 -10.77 -0.02
N MET A 187 -6.05 -10.86 -0.95
CA MET A 187 -6.26 -10.51 -2.35
C MET A 187 -7.33 -11.38 -3.02
N THR A 188 -7.34 -12.70 -2.79
CA THR A 188 -8.39 -13.58 -3.34
C THR A 188 -9.77 -13.30 -2.73
N ALA A 189 -9.84 -12.94 -1.45
CA ALA A 189 -11.09 -12.56 -0.79
C ALA A 189 -11.64 -11.24 -1.40
N LEU A 190 -10.79 -10.23 -1.55
CA LEU A 190 -11.17 -8.98 -2.22
C LEU A 190 -11.62 -9.22 -3.66
N ALA A 191 -11.03 -10.19 -4.37
CA ALA A 191 -11.40 -10.52 -5.74
C ALA A 191 -12.79 -11.17 -5.83
N ALA A 192 -13.13 -12.04 -4.86
CA ALA A 192 -14.46 -12.61 -4.76
C ALA A 192 -15.53 -11.51 -4.58
N ASP A 193 -15.20 -10.45 -3.85
CA ASP A 193 -16.08 -9.29 -3.63
C ASP A 193 -15.95 -8.20 -4.72
N GLN A 194 -15.20 -8.45 -5.79
CA GLN A 194 -14.92 -7.50 -6.88
C GLN A 194 -14.26 -6.18 -6.44
N GLN A 195 -13.58 -6.19 -5.29
CA GLN A 195 -12.91 -5.05 -4.67
C GLN A 195 -11.41 -4.96 -5.02
N VAL A 196 -10.92 -5.79 -5.93
CA VAL A 196 -9.53 -5.72 -6.41
C VAL A 196 -9.45 -5.99 -7.90
N ARG A 197 -8.50 -5.33 -8.56
CA ARG A 197 -8.15 -5.57 -9.96
C ARG A 197 -6.63 -5.58 -10.13
N GLY A 198 -6.13 -6.61 -10.79
CA GLY A 198 -4.75 -6.71 -11.24
C GLY A 198 -4.62 -6.26 -12.69
N TYR A 199 -3.61 -5.46 -13.01
CA TYR A 199 -3.29 -5.03 -14.36
C TYR A 199 -1.85 -5.41 -14.67
N ILE A 200 -1.64 -6.10 -15.78
CA ILE A 200 -0.29 -6.37 -16.30
C ILE A 200 -0.19 -5.76 -17.68
N LEU A 201 0.86 -4.96 -17.85
CA LEU A 201 1.23 -4.32 -19.09
C LEU A 201 2.49 -5.00 -19.64
N PHE A 202 2.36 -5.67 -20.77
CA PHE A 202 3.40 -6.33 -21.54
C PHE A 202 3.92 -5.39 -22.64
N ASN A 203 4.91 -4.55 -22.32
CA ASN A 203 5.70 -3.85 -23.34
C ASN A 203 7.13 -4.45 -23.40
N ASP A 204 8.08 -3.79 -24.05
CA ASP A 204 9.49 -4.22 -24.05
C ASP A 204 10.07 -4.32 -22.61
N THR A 205 9.37 -3.72 -21.65
CA THR A 205 9.45 -3.91 -20.20
C THR A 205 8.06 -4.31 -19.66
N VAL A 206 7.97 -5.21 -18.68
CA VAL A 206 6.67 -5.59 -18.09
C VAL A 206 6.39 -4.72 -16.87
N SER A 207 5.23 -4.07 -16.82
CA SER A 207 4.75 -3.31 -15.67
C SER A 207 3.54 -3.97 -15.03
N VAL A 208 3.48 -3.93 -13.70
CA VAL A 208 2.44 -4.57 -12.90
C VAL A 208 1.81 -3.53 -11.99
N LEU A 209 0.49 -3.51 -11.92
CA LEU A 209 -0.28 -2.66 -11.01
C LEU A 209 -1.39 -3.48 -10.36
N ILE A 210 -1.58 -3.31 -9.06
CA ILE A 210 -2.76 -3.83 -8.34
C ILE A 210 -3.53 -2.65 -7.76
N CYS A 211 -4.83 -2.61 -8.01
CA CYS A 211 -5.72 -1.57 -7.50
C CYS A 211 -6.77 -2.23 -6.61
N ILE A 212 -6.81 -1.81 -5.35
CA ILE A 212 -7.89 -2.16 -4.43
C ILE A 212 -8.92 -1.05 -4.53
N ALA A 213 -10.13 -1.40 -4.96
CA ALA A 213 -11.25 -0.48 -5.07
C ALA A 213 -12.25 -0.82 -3.97
N PRO A 214 -12.50 0.09 -3.00
CA PRO A 214 -13.59 -0.12 -2.07
C PRO A 214 -14.92 -0.12 -2.83
N SER A 215 -15.81 -1.06 -2.50
CA SER A 215 -17.20 -1.07 -2.98
C SER A 215 -18.01 0.02 -2.30
#